data_AF-A0A354MRM7-F1
#
_entry.id   AF-A0A354MRM7-F1
#
_cell.length_a   1.000
_cell.length_b   1.000
_cell.length_c   1.000
_cell.angle_alpha   90.00
_cell.angle_beta   90.00
_cell.angle_gamma   90.00
#
_symmetry.space_group_name_H-M   'P 1'
#
loop_
_entity.id
_entity.type
_entity.pdbx_description
1 polymer ?
#
loop_
_entity_poly.entity_id
_entity_poly.type
_entity_poly.pdbx_seq_one_letter_code
_entity_poly.pdbx_strand_id
1 'polypeptide(L)'
;MASVFDYLKWRGDLSFAQDPLNPVDGLIFCALSYIPFVGQAAETPHEPIALRDAAADFLRLDDYESRVRAKNDAMMLRAAAETARFGGCKMVLYRDQFAPEEETQFAAMTFLLPDGTAFVAFRGTDRSLVGWKEDFNMSFQEAVPAQLLAQDYVREVAAEYVMPLRLGGHSKGGNLAVFAAAKSTPDIQRRILEVYNNDGPGFTGYLMGDPGYLAMVPRIKTYVPQSSVIGMLLEHEEPYTIIKSNQVSIWQHDPYSWEVMGANFVPMQSITADSQFVNQTIKAWIADMDTQERNRLVDALFGLLGTGGIDKALDIFHPRNIRTYIKTLSNDPETRRILAAEFQNLVEAAKRTRMQPGGAKALPEGK
;
A
#
# COMPACT_ATOMS: atom_id res chain seq x y z
N MET A 1 -19.58 10.91 8.50
CA MET A 1 -19.54 10.20 7.20
C MET A 1 -19.04 8.80 7.47
N ALA A 2 -19.53 7.83 6.69
CA ALA A 2 -19.28 6.42 6.95
C ALA A 2 -17.85 6.01 6.56
N SER A 3 -17.24 5.19 7.41
CA SER A 3 -15.93 4.57 7.20
C SER A 3 -16.08 3.09 6.85
N VAL A 4 -14.96 2.42 6.62
CA VAL A 4 -14.90 0.95 6.48
C VAL A 4 -15.38 0.19 7.73
N PHE A 5 -15.40 0.81 8.91
CA PHE A 5 -16.01 0.21 10.10
C PHE A 5 -17.53 0.26 10.06
N ASP A 6 -18.09 1.36 9.55
CA ASP A 6 -19.54 1.47 9.35
C ASP A 6 -19.98 0.48 8.29
N TYR A 7 -19.27 0.46 7.15
CA TYR A 7 -18.81 -0.71 6.40
C TYR A 7 -19.29 -2.11 6.83
N LEU A 8 -18.60 -2.61 7.84
CA LEU A 8 -18.78 -3.95 8.38
C LEU A 8 -20.10 -4.10 9.14
N LYS A 9 -20.60 -3.04 9.80
CA LYS A 9 -21.82 -3.10 10.62
C LYS A 9 -23.09 -3.32 9.78
N TRP A 10 -23.18 -2.66 8.63
CA TRP A 10 -24.36 -2.70 7.75
C TRP A 10 -24.27 -3.64 6.55
N ARG A 11 -23.06 -4.12 6.20
CA ARG A 11 -22.86 -5.04 5.06
C ARG A 11 -22.24 -6.39 5.44
N GLY A 12 -21.72 -6.52 6.65
CA GLY A 12 -21.09 -7.74 7.14
C GLY A 12 -22.04 -8.93 7.31
N ASP A 13 -23.35 -8.69 7.29
CA ASP A 13 -24.39 -9.72 7.35
C ASP A 13 -24.57 -10.48 6.02
N LEU A 14 -24.15 -9.90 4.89
CA LEU A 14 -24.32 -10.49 3.57
C LEU A 14 -23.12 -11.32 3.10
N SER A 15 -23.38 -12.51 2.59
CA SER A 15 -22.37 -13.35 1.92
C SER A 15 -21.93 -12.78 0.56
N PHE A 16 -20.76 -13.20 0.07
CA PHE A 16 -20.27 -12.87 -1.27
C PHE A 16 -21.17 -13.38 -2.41
N ALA A 17 -22.01 -14.39 -2.16
CA ALA A 17 -22.99 -14.86 -3.13
C ALA A 17 -24.21 -13.94 -3.24
N GLN A 18 -24.61 -13.27 -2.14
CA GLN A 18 -25.72 -12.31 -2.12
C GLN A 18 -25.29 -10.93 -2.61
N ASP A 19 -24.05 -10.55 -2.28
CA ASP A 19 -23.42 -9.31 -2.70
C ASP A 19 -21.97 -9.60 -3.09
N PRO A 20 -21.62 -9.58 -4.39
CA PRO A 20 -20.27 -9.86 -4.85
C PRO A 20 -19.21 -8.98 -4.19
N LEU A 21 -17.95 -9.46 -4.20
CA LEU A 21 -16.82 -8.69 -3.69
C LEU A 21 -16.75 -7.33 -4.38
N ASN A 22 -16.59 -6.28 -3.58
CA ASN A 22 -16.51 -4.90 -4.03
C ASN A 22 -15.22 -4.21 -3.54
N PRO A 23 -14.93 -2.97 -3.96
CA PRO A 23 -13.70 -2.26 -3.59
C PRO A 23 -13.48 -2.09 -2.08
N VAL A 24 -14.56 -1.93 -1.30
CA VAL A 24 -14.45 -1.78 0.15
C VAL A 24 -14.05 -3.11 0.80
N ASP A 25 -14.58 -4.23 0.32
CA ASP A 25 -14.12 -5.56 0.74
C ASP A 25 -12.65 -5.80 0.39
N GLY A 26 -12.24 -5.39 -0.82
CA GLY A 26 -10.86 -5.48 -1.27
C GLY A 26 -9.92 -4.74 -0.31
N LEU A 27 -10.28 -3.51 0.10
CA LEU A 27 -9.52 -2.76 1.09
C LEU A 27 -9.47 -3.45 2.45
N ILE A 28 -10.57 -4.08 2.90
CA ILE A 28 -10.60 -4.83 4.17
C ILE A 28 -9.61 -6.00 4.13
N PHE A 29 -9.61 -6.82 3.08
CA PHE A 29 -8.61 -7.88 2.93
C PHE A 29 -7.17 -7.35 2.90
N CYS A 30 -6.95 -6.22 2.22
CA CYS A 30 -5.65 -5.54 2.24
C CYS A 30 -5.27 -5.04 3.63
N ALA A 31 -6.22 -4.53 4.42
CA ALA A 31 -5.97 -4.07 5.79
C ALA A 31 -5.66 -5.25 6.73
N LEU A 32 -6.34 -6.38 6.58
CA LEU A 32 -6.08 -7.60 7.34
C LEU A 32 -4.66 -8.14 7.11
N SER A 33 -4.05 -7.83 5.96
CA SER A 33 -2.67 -8.26 5.68
C SER A 33 -1.62 -7.67 6.62
N TYR A 34 -1.95 -6.61 7.36
CA TYR A 34 -1.07 -6.02 8.36
C TYR A 34 -1.04 -6.78 9.70
N ILE A 35 -1.94 -7.74 9.91
CA ILE A 35 -1.97 -8.53 11.13
C ILE A 35 -0.83 -9.57 11.09
N PRO A 36 0.06 -9.59 12.11
CA PRO A 36 1.05 -10.64 12.25
C PRO A 36 0.38 -11.88 12.86
N PHE A 37 -0.34 -12.64 12.02
CA PHE A 37 -1.07 -13.83 12.44
C PHE A 37 -0.15 -14.87 13.11
N VAL A 38 -0.72 -15.63 14.04
CA VAL A 38 -0.03 -16.66 14.83
C VAL A 38 -0.85 -17.94 14.84
N GLY A 39 -0.41 -18.96 15.59
CA GLY A 39 -1.12 -20.22 15.73
C GLY A 39 -1.18 -20.97 14.40
N GLN A 40 -2.31 -21.61 14.10
CA GLN A 40 -2.45 -22.47 12.92
C GLN A 40 -2.11 -21.73 11.61
N ALA A 41 -2.47 -20.45 11.51
CA ALA A 41 -2.15 -19.63 10.34
C ALA A 41 -0.63 -19.58 10.04
N ALA A 42 0.20 -19.47 11.09
CA ALA A 42 1.65 -19.37 10.95
C ALA A 42 2.36 -20.72 10.99
N GLU A 43 1.84 -21.67 11.78
CA GLU A 43 2.46 -22.97 12.00
C GLU A 43 2.14 -23.97 10.88
N THR A 44 0.94 -23.90 10.30
CA THR A 44 0.47 -24.79 9.22
C THR A 44 -0.18 -23.98 8.10
N PRO A 45 0.56 -23.11 7.40
CA PRO A 45 -0.02 -22.14 6.48
C PRO A 45 -0.76 -22.76 5.28
N HIS A 46 -0.44 -24.00 4.87
CA HIS A 46 -1.17 -24.70 3.81
C HIS A 46 -2.53 -25.26 4.27
N GLU A 47 -2.77 -25.36 5.58
CA GLU A 47 -4.05 -25.85 6.11
C GLU A 47 -5.06 -24.70 6.25
N PRO A 48 -6.24 -24.79 5.62
CA PRO A 48 -7.21 -23.70 5.66
C PRO A 48 -7.79 -23.44 7.06
N ILE A 49 -7.64 -22.22 7.57
CA ILE A 49 -8.25 -21.75 8.84
C ILE A 49 -9.29 -20.67 8.56
N ALA A 50 -10.44 -20.66 9.26
CA ALA A 50 -11.39 -19.56 9.11
C ALA A 50 -10.82 -18.26 9.69
N LEU A 51 -11.10 -17.12 9.06
CA LEU A 51 -10.64 -15.81 9.55
C LEU A 51 -11.03 -15.59 11.02
N ARG A 52 -12.23 -16.02 11.44
CA ARG A 52 -12.65 -15.93 12.85
C ARG A 52 -11.74 -16.69 13.81
N ASP A 53 -11.23 -17.85 13.40
CA ASP A 53 -10.42 -18.72 14.24
C ASP A 53 -8.99 -18.17 14.30
N ALA A 54 -8.44 -17.76 13.15
CA ALA A 54 -7.14 -17.07 13.09
C ALA A 54 -7.15 -15.75 13.89
N ALA A 55 -8.26 -15.01 13.84
CA ALA A 55 -8.45 -13.82 14.67
C ALA A 55 -8.50 -14.17 16.16
N ALA A 56 -9.18 -15.25 16.54
CA ALA A 56 -9.24 -15.68 17.93
C ALA A 56 -7.85 -16.10 18.45
N ASP A 57 -7.05 -16.80 17.65
CA ASP A 57 -5.68 -17.17 18.03
C ASP A 57 -4.81 -15.93 18.28
N PHE A 58 -4.88 -14.93 17.39
CA PHE A 58 -4.13 -13.68 17.55
C PHE A 58 -4.62 -12.84 18.74
N LEU A 59 -5.94 -12.66 18.89
CA LEU A 59 -6.53 -11.79 19.91
C LEU A 59 -6.50 -12.39 21.32
N ARG A 60 -6.15 -13.67 21.48
CA ARG A 60 -5.93 -14.32 22.79
C ARG A 60 -4.55 -14.00 23.38
N LEU A 61 -3.61 -13.47 22.60
CA LEU A 61 -2.29 -13.09 23.11
C LEU A 61 -2.42 -11.91 24.08
N ASP A 62 -1.80 -11.98 25.25
CA ASP A 62 -1.84 -10.88 26.23
C ASP A 62 -1.23 -9.57 25.69
N ASP A 63 -0.35 -9.66 24.69
CA ASP A 63 0.40 -8.55 24.11
C ASP A 63 -0.06 -8.17 22.69
N TYR A 64 -1.23 -8.64 22.22
CA TYR A 64 -1.69 -8.44 20.83
C TYR A 64 -1.70 -6.96 20.41
N GLU A 65 -2.05 -6.04 21.32
CA GLU A 65 -2.13 -4.60 21.05
C GLU A 65 -0.77 -3.99 20.71
N SER A 66 0.31 -4.56 21.25
CA SER A 66 1.68 -4.10 20.98
C SER A 66 2.22 -4.62 19.65
N ARG A 67 1.65 -5.72 19.14
CA ARG A 67 2.06 -6.38 17.89
C ARG A 67 1.46 -5.73 16.64
N VAL A 68 0.31 -5.08 16.77
CA VAL A 68 -0.31 -4.36 15.64
C VAL A 68 0.33 -3.00 15.39
N ARG A 69 0.30 -2.56 14.13
CA ARG A 69 0.83 -1.24 13.72
C ARG A 69 -0.09 -0.10 14.15
N ALA A 70 -1.39 -0.32 14.32
CA ALA A 70 -2.29 0.65 14.90
C ALA A 70 -3.45 -0.05 15.62
N LYS A 71 -4.08 0.65 16.58
CA LYS A 71 -5.29 0.14 17.26
C LYS A 71 -6.39 -0.23 16.28
N ASN A 72 -6.52 0.54 15.19
CA ASN A 72 -7.50 0.28 14.14
C ASN A 72 -7.26 -1.05 13.42
N ASP A 73 -6.02 -1.55 13.33
CA ASP A 73 -5.75 -2.86 12.72
C ASP A 73 -6.37 -3.99 13.57
N ALA A 74 -6.18 -3.97 14.90
CA ALA A 74 -6.82 -4.94 15.79
C ALA A 74 -8.35 -4.80 15.82
N MET A 75 -8.86 -3.56 15.76
CA MET A 75 -10.30 -3.31 15.65
C MET A 75 -10.88 -3.85 14.34
N MET A 76 -10.16 -3.68 13.22
CA MET A 76 -10.54 -4.19 11.90
C MET A 76 -10.60 -5.72 11.91
N LEU A 77 -9.57 -6.38 12.44
CA LEU A 77 -9.55 -7.83 12.59
C LEU A 77 -10.77 -8.34 13.37
N ARG A 78 -11.03 -7.75 14.55
CA ARG A 78 -12.17 -8.12 15.39
C ARG A 78 -13.49 -7.95 14.65
N ALA A 79 -13.70 -6.75 14.08
CA ALA A 79 -14.94 -6.43 13.39
C ALA A 79 -15.18 -7.34 12.18
N ALA A 80 -14.17 -7.59 11.35
CA ALA A 80 -14.29 -8.46 10.18
C ALA A 80 -14.55 -9.93 10.58
N ALA A 81 -13.82 -10.45 11.57
CA ALA A 81 -13.95 -11.82 12.07
C ALA A 81 -15.36 -12.15 12.58
N GLU A 82 -16.05 -11.17 13.15
CA GLU A 82 -17.41 -11.32 13.69
C GLU A 82 -18.50 -11.30 12.61
N THR A 83 -18.19 -10.89 11.38
CA THR A 83 -19.17 -10.84 10.28
C THR A 83 -19.43 -12.21 9.64
N ALA A 84 -20.61 -12.37 9.05
CA ALA A 84 -20.91 -13.50 8.18
C ALA A 84 -20.13 -13.42 6.86
N ARG A 85 -19.92 -12.19 6.36
CA ARG A 85 -19.21 -11.89 5.11
C ARG A 85 -17.76 -12.35 5.13
N PHE A 86 -16.99 -11.98 6.16
CA PHE A 86 -15.56 -12.24 6.22
C PHE A 86 -15.17 -13.38 7.16
N GLY A 87 -15.86 -13.53 8.29
CA GLY A 87 -15.43 -14.44 9.36
C GLY A 87 -15.35 -15.91 8.96
N GLY A 88 -16.08 -16.33 7.92
CA GLY A 88 -16.05 -17.69 7.37
C GLY A 88 -15.04 -17.91 6.24
N CYS A 89 -14.44 -16.85 5.70
CA CYS A 89 -13.41 -16.97 4.65
C CYS A 89 -12.22 -17.75 5.18
N LYS A 90 -11.67 -18.63 4.35
CA LYS A 90 -10.54 -19.47 4.76
C LYS A 90 -9.24 -18.80 4.38
N MET A 91 -8.37 -18.56 5.36
CA MET A 91 -7.02 -18.08 5.14
C MET A 91 -6.09 -19.28 4.91
N VAL A 92 -5.23 -19.16 3.90
CA VAL A 92 -4.19 -20.12 3.51
C VAL A 92 -2.94 -19.37 3.06
N LEU A 93 -1.83 -20.11 2.99
CA LEU A 93 -0.53 -19.68 2.51
C LEU A 93 -0.01 -18.42 3.21
N TYR A 94 -0.33 -18.21 4.48
CA TYR A 94 0.20 -17.07 5.22
C TYR A 94 1.73 -17.10 5.25
N ARG A 95 2.34 -15.97 4.89
CA ARG A 95 3.78 -15.78 4.85
C ARG A 95 4.13 -14.44 5.47
N ASP A 96 5.05 -14.44 6.42
CA ASP A 96 5.70 -13.25 6.96
C ASP A 96 7.21 -13.47 6.94
N GLN A 97 7.90 -12.75 6.08
CA GLN A 97 9.34 -12.83 5.87
C GLN A 97 9.97 -11.47 6.17
N PHE A 98 10.95 -11.50 7.07
CA PHE A 98 11.77 -10.36 7.42
C PHE A 98 13.23 -10.76 7.26
N ALA A 99 13.90 -10.22 6.25
CA ALA A 99 15.30 -10.48 5.93
C ALA A 99 16.07 -9.16 5.93
N PRO A 100 16.61 -8.73 7.08
CA PRO A 100 17.35 -7.47 7.20
C PRO A 100 18.58 -7.39 6.30
N GLU A 101 19.30 -8.50 6.10
CA GLU A 101 20.51 -8.54 5.26
C GLU A 101 20.20 -8.31 3.77
N GLU A 102 19.00 -8.70 3.35
CA GLU A 102 18.49 -8.48 1.99
C GLU A 102 17.61 -7.23 1.91
N GLU A 103 17.53 -6.45 3.00
CA GLU A 103 16.69 -5.28 3.15
C GLU A 103 15.23 -5.51 2.74
N THR A 104 14.71 -6.71 3.00
CA THR A 104 13.42 -7.15 2.50
C THR A 104 12.42 -7.38 3.65
N GLN A 105 11.24 -6.80 3.49
CA GLN A 105 10.09 -7.02 4.35
C GLN A 105 8.89 -7.40 3.47
N PHE A 106 8.48 -8.66 3.55
CA PHE A 106 7.42 -9.23 2.70
C PHE A 106 6.43 -10.01 3.56
N ALA A 107 5.15 -9.70 3.42
CA ALA A 107 4.11 -10.59 3.94
C ALA A 107 2.93 -10.65 2.98
N ALA A 108 2.35 -11.83 2.88
CA ALA A 108 1.21 -12.11 2.04
C ALA A 108 0.33 -13.20 2.66
N MET A 109 -0.93 -13.21 2.26
CA MET A 109 -1.88 -14.26 2.60
C MET A 109 -2.95 -14.37 1.53
N THR A 110 -3.60 -15.52 1.47
CA THR A 110 -4.67 -15.78 0.52
C THR A 110 -5.95 -16.11 1.28
N PHE A 111 -7.04 -15.45 0.91
CA PHE A 111 -8.39 -15.73 1.43
C PHE A 111 -9.20 -16.47 0.38
N LEU A 112 -9.58 -17.71 0.66
CA LEU A 112 -10.53 -18.48 -0.13
C LEU A 112 -11.94 -18.04 0.23
N LEU A 113 -12.67 -17.56 -0.79
CA LEU A 113 -14.00 -16.99 -0.62
C LEU A 113 -15.08 -18.05 -0.93
N PRO A 114 -16.25 -17.99 -0.25
CA PRO A 114 -17.36 -18.92 -0.50
C PRO A 114 -17.93 -18.88 -1.92
N ASP A 115 -17.65 -17.84 -2.70
CA ASP A 115 -18.09 -17.70 -4.10
C ASP A 115 -17.21 -18.47 -5.10
N GLY A 116 -16.21 -19.21 -4.61
CA GLY A 116 -15.29 -19.97 -5.45
C GLY A 116 -14.18 -19.13 -6.06
N THR A 117 -13.90 -17.94 -5.51
CA THR A 117 -12.73 -17.12 -5.87
C THR A 117 -11.73 -17.02 -4.71
N ALA A 118 -10.51 -16.58 -4.99
CA ALA A 118 -9.50 -16.31 -3.97
C ALA A 118 -9.03 -14.86 -4.03
N PHE A 119 -8.78 -14.26 -2.87
CA PHE A 119 -8.19 -12.93 -2.73
C PHE A 119 -6.77 -13.05 -2.16
N VAL A 120 -5.77 -12.69 -2.95
CA VAL A 120 -4.37 -12.60 -2.55
C VAL A 120 -4.10 -11.19 -2.02
N ALA A 121 -3.77 -11.08 -0.74
CA ALA A 121 -3.50 -9.81 -0.08
C ALA A 121 -2.01 -9.67 0.25
N PHE A 122 -1.40 -8.56 -0.18
CA PHE A 122 -0.02 -8.20 0.14
C PHE A 122 0.02 -7.10 1.20
N ARG A 123 0.84 -7.33 2.23
CA ARG A 123 1.11 -6.33 3.27
C ARG A 123 1.92 -5.20 2.67
N GLY A 124 1.55 -3.98 3.04
CA GLY A 124 2.39 -2.82 2.79
C GLY A 124 3.52 -2.70 3.81
N THR A 125 4.13 -1.53 3.86
CA THR A 125 5.24 -1.25 4.76
C THR A 125 4.79 -1.30 6.22
N ASP A 126 5.51 -2.07 7.02
CA ASP A 126 5.28 -2.11 8.47
C ASP A 126 6.03 -0.96 9.17
N ARG A 127 6.26 -1.09 10.48
CA ARG A 127 7.01 -0.08 11.24
C ARG A 127 8.54 -0.21 11.10
N SER A 128 9.03 -1.10 10.24
CA SER A 128 10.46 -1.34 10.08
C SER A 128 11.10 -0.32 9.14
N LEU A 129 12.32 0.06 9.48
CA LEU A 129 13.20 0.88 8.63
C LEU A 129 13.49 0.21 7.29
N VAL A 130 13.54 -1.12 7.29
CA VAL A 130 13.83 -1.97 6.13
C VAL A 130 12.76 -1.79 5.06
N GLY A 131 11.48 -1.83 5.44
CA GLY A 131 10.39 -1.62 4.49
C GLY A 131 10.41 -0.24 3.84
N TRP A 132 10.75 0.81 4.60
CA TRP A 132 10.90 2.17 4.06
C TRP A 132 12.04 2.29 3.05
N LYS A 133 13.19 1.66 3.33
CA LYS A 133 14.33 1.64 2.40
C LYS A 133 13.95 0.97 1.07
N GLU A 134 13.24 -0.16 1.13
CA GLU A 134 12.76 -0.86 -0.07
C GLU A 134 11.73 -0.05 -0.87
N ASP A 135 10.83 0.70 -0.21
CA ASP A 135 9.88 1.60 -0.88
C ASP A 135 10.60 2.69 -1.69
N PHE A 136 11.67 3.27 -1.16
CA PHE A 136 12.48 4.21 -1.92
C PHE A 136 13.13 3.51 -3.13
N ASN A 137 13.64 2.29 -2.95
CA ASN A 137 14.26 1.51 -4.02
C ASN A 137 13.31 1.27 -5.21
N MET A 138 12.00 1.21 -5.00
CA MET A 138 11.01 1.09 -6.09
C MET A 138 11.02 2.24 -7.08
N SER A 139 11.48 3.43 -6.67
CA SER A 139 11.54 4.59 -7.55
C SER A 139 12.72 4.59 -8.53
N PHE A 140 13.59 3.57 -8.47
CA PHE A 140 14.78 3.50 -9.32
C PHE A 140 15.27 2.10 -9.71
N GLN A 141 14.86 1.05 -9.01
CA GLN A 141 15.14 -0.32 -9.41
C GLN A 141 14.09 -0.82 -10.43
N GLU A 142 14.50 -1.70 -11.34
CA GLU A 142 13.56 -2.37 -12.27
C GLU A 142 12.59 -3.27 -11.50
N ALA A 143 13.11 -3.99 -10.51
CA ALA A 143 12.34 -4.75 -9.55
C ALA A 143 13.04 -4.76 -8.19
N VAL A 144 12.28 -4.60 -7.11
CA VAL A 144 12.77 -4.80 -5.73
C VAL A 144 12.53 -6.25 -5.28
N PRO A 145 13.27 -6.78 -4.28
CA PRO A 145 13.07 -8.15 -3.79
C PRO A 145 11.62 -8.51 -3.43
N ALA A 146 10.88 -7.63 -2.75
CA ALA A 146 9.48 -7.87 -2.39
C ALA A 146 8.55 -8.04 -3.61
N GLN A 147 8.85 -7.40 -4.75
CA GLN A 147 8.09 -7.56 -6.00
C GLN A 147 8.32 -8.95 -6.60
N LEU A 148 9.55 -9.46 -6.55
CA LEU A 148 9.88 -10.81 -6.98
C LEU A 148 9.22 -11.87 -6.06
N LEU A 149 9.26 -11.65 -4.74
CA LEU A 149 8.55 -12.50 -3.77
C LEU A 149 7.03 -12.48 -4.00
N ALA A 150 6.46 -11.34 -4.35
CA ALA A 150 5.04 -11.24 -4.69
C ALA A 150 4.69 -12.05 -5.94
N GLN A 151 5.52 -11.97 -6.99
CA GLN A 151 5.36 -12.77 -8.21
C GLN A 151 5.43 -14.28 -7.90
N ASP A 152 6.42 -14.70 -7.14
CA ASP A 152 6.61 -16.10 -6.73
C ASP A 152 5.44 -16.59 -5.87
N TYR A 153 4.94 -15.76 -4.96
CA TYR A 153 3.77 -16.06 -4.13
C TYR A 153 2.51 -16.29 -4.99
N VAL A 154 2.24 -15.43 -5.98
CA VAL A 154 1.08 -15.62 -6.89
C VAL A 154 1.23 -16.91 -7.70
N ARG A 155 2.45 -17.24 -8.15
CA ARG A 155 2.72 -18.49 -8.86
C ARG A 155 2.39 -19.71 -7.99
N GLU A 156 2.78 -19.69 -6.72
CA GLU A 156 2.48 -20.76 -5.75
C GLU A 156 0.97 -20.89 -5.49
N VAL A 157 0.28 -19.78 -5.21
CA VAL A 157 -1.18 -19.77 -5.05
C VAL A 157 -1.87 -20.33 -6.30
N ALA A 158 -1.44 -19.91 -7.49
CA ALA A 158 -2.05 -20.35 -8.74
C ALA A 158 -1.82 -21.83 -9.04
N ALA A 159 -0.71 -22.41 -8.55
CA ALA A 159 -0.41 -23.83 -8.69
C ALA A 159 -1.23 -24.70 -7.73
N GLU A 160 -1.46 -24.23 -6.49
CA GLU A 160 -2.22 -24.98 -5.49
C GLU A 160 -3.74 -24.85 -5.67
N TYR A 161 -4.22 -23.66 -6.06
CA TYR A 161 -5.64 -23.35 -6.19
C TYR A 161 -5.97 -23.01 -7.64
N VAL A 162 -6.77 -23.83 -8.33
CA VAL A 162 -7.14 -23.62 -9.74
C VAL A 162 -8.47 -22.86 -9.87
N MET A 163 -8.52 -21.65 -9.30
CA MET A 163 -9.73 -20.81 -9.24
C MET A 163 -9.47 -19.36 -9.68
N PRO A 164 -10.50 -18.55 -9.96
CA PRO A 164 -10.32 -17.13 -10.25
C PRO A 164 -9.68 -16.39 -9.08
N LEU A 165 -8.76 -15.49 -9.38
CA LEU A 165 -7.96 -14.74 -8.41
C LEU A 165 -8.32 -13.26 -8.43
N ARG A 166 -8.24 -12.63 -7.27
CA ARG A 166 -8.11 -11.18 -7.11
C ARG A 166 -6.84 -10.92 -6.33
N LEU A 167 -6.12 -9.87 -6.70
CA LEU A 167 -4.91 -9.47 -6.00
C LEU A 167 -5.14 -8.09 -5.41
N GLY A 168 -4.55 -7.79 -4.27
CA GLY A 168 -4.62 -6.45 -3.73
C GLY A 168 -3.63 -6.18 -2.64
N GLY A 169 -3.39 -4.89 -2.41
CA GLY A 169 -2.71 -4.43 -1.21
C GLY A 169 -2.95 -2.95 -0.98
N HIS A 170 -2.43 -2.47 0.13
CA HIS A 170 -2.43 -1.06 0.49
C HIS A 170 -0.99 -0.55 0.57
N SER A 171 -0.74 0.70 0.18
CA SER A 171 0.60 1.28 0.15
C SER A 171 1.54 0.44 -0.73
N LYS A 172 2.75 0.13 -0.27
CA LYS A 172 3.65 -0.85 -0.89
C LYS A 172 2.94 -2.10 -1.41
N GLY A 173 2.00 -2.67 -0.65
CA GLY A 173 1.27 -3.88 -1.04
C GLY A 173 0.44 -3.71 -2.32
N GLY A 174 -0.06 -2.51 -2.59
CA GLY A 174 -0.79 -2.20 -3.83
C GLY A 174 0.13 -2.26 -5.04
N ASN A 175 1.35 -1.75 -4.92
CA ASN A 175 2.41 -1.89 -5.92
C ASN A 175 2.76 -3.37 -6.15
N LEU A 176 2.99 -4.13 -5.08
CA LEU A 176 3.29 -5.57 -5.16
C LEU A 176 2.21 -6.36 -5.90
N ALA A 177 0.93 -6.03 -5.64
CA ALA A 177 -0.21 -6.66 -6.31
C ALA A 177 -0.20 -6.43 -7.82
N VAL A 178 0.05 -5.19 -8.25
CA VAL A 178 0.12 -4.83 -9.68
C VAL A 178 1.34 -5.47 -10.34
N PHE A 179 2.50 -5.42 -9.71
CA PHE A 179 3.72 -6.05 -10.24
C PHE A 179 3.54 -7.55 -10.45
N ALA A 180 3.04 -8.25 -9.42
CA ALA A 180 2.84 -9.69 -9.47
C ALA A 180 1.83 -10.09 -10.54
N ALA A 181 0.76 -9.32 -10.73
CA ALA A 181 -0.19 -9.53 -11.82
C ALA A 181 0.46 -9.32 -13.20
N ALA A 182 1.16 -8.20 -13.39
CA ALA A 182 1.81 -7.84 -14.65
C ALA A 182 2.86 -8.88 -15.06
N LYS A 183 3.64 -9.39 -14.12
CA LYS A 183 4.72 -10.37 -14.37
C LYS A 183 4.27 -11.83 -14.25
N SER A 184 2.99 -12.08 -13.98
CA SER A 184 2.43 -13.43 -14.03
C SER A 184 2.37 -13.96 -15.47
N THR A 185 2.41 -15.29 -15.64
CA THR A 185 2.27 -15.92 -16.95
C THR A 185 0.86 -15.69 -17.54
N PRO A 186 0.67 -15.78 -18.86
CA PRO A 186 -0.63 -15.52 -19.49
C PRO A 186 -1.78 -16.42 -18.97
N ASP A 187 -1.49 -17.65 -18.55
CA ASP A 187 -2.47 -18.55 -17.95
C ASP A 187 -2.93 -18.11 -16.56
N ILE A 188 -2.02 -17.61 -15.72
CA ILE A 188 -2.35 -17.01 -14.43
C ILE A 188 -3.09 -15.69 -14.65
N GLN A 189 -2.59 -14.81 -15.54
CA GLN A 189 -3.25 -13.54 -15.85
C GLN A 189 -4.70 -13.71 -16.31
N ARG A 190 -5.02 -14.75 -17.09
CA ARG A 190 -6.41 -15.06 -17.48
C ARG A 190 -7.33 -15.36 -16.30
N ARG A 191 -6.78 -15.84 -15.18
CA ARG A 191 -7.53 -16.13 -13.95
C ARG A 191 -7.64 -14.92 -13.03
N ILE A 192 -6.83 -13.88 -13.21
CA ILE A 192 -6.90 -12.66 -12.41
C ILE A 192 -8.09 -11.82 -12.87
N LEU A 193 -9.12 -11.73 -12.02
CA LEU A 193 -10.33 -10.95 -12.28
C LEU A 193 -10.06 -9.45 -12.11
N GLU A 194 -9.44 -9.08 -10.99
CA GLU A 194 -9.22 -7.69 -10.58
C GLU A 194 -7.93 -7.58 -9.75
N VAL A 195 -7.29 -6.41 -9.83
CA VAL A 195 -6.13 -6.05 -9.02
C VAL A 195 -6.42 -4.74 -8.29
N TYR A 196 -6.38 -4.74 -6.96
CA TYR A 196 -6.67 -3.57 -6.13
C TYR A 196 -5.39 -2.89 -5.67
N ASN A 197 -5.10 -1.73 -6.24
CA ASN A 197 -4.00 -0.86 -5.81
C ASN A 197 -4.55 0.25 -4.90
N ASN A 198 -4.54 0.02 -3.58
CA ASN A 198 -5.05 0.98 -2.61
C ASN A 198 -3.92 1.92 -2.17
N ASP A 199 -3.86 3.10 -2.80
CA ASP A 199 -2.87 4.14 -2.56
C ASP A 199 -1.42 3.66 -2.59
N GLY A 200 -1.14 2.65 -3.43
CA GLY A 200 0.21 2.16 -3.66
C GLY A 200 0.91 2.94 -4.77
N PRO A 201 2.24 3.15 -4.65
CA PRO A 201 2.99 3.89 -5.64
C PRO A 201 2.94 3.16 -6.99
N GLY A 202 2.96 3.93 -8.08
CA GLY A 202 3.07 3.41 -9.44
C GLY A 202 4.44 2.79 -9.74
N PHE A 203 4.84 2.81 -11.00
CA PHE A 203 6.10 2.21 -11.44
C PHE A 203 6.98 3.24 -12.14
N THR A 204 8.27 2.92 -12.25
CA THR A 204 9.18 3.66 -13.13
C THR A 204 8.85 3.36 -14.59
N GLY A 205 9.50 4.06 -15.51
CA GLY A 205 9.39 3.83 -16.96
C GLY A 205 9.62 2.39 -17.40
N TYR A 206 10.25 1.55 -16.56
CA TYR A 206 10.50 0.14 -16.84
C TYR A 206 9.23 -0.69 -17.05
N LEU A 207 8.19 -0.46 -16.24
CA LEU A 207 6.93 -1.19 -16.38
C LEU A 207 6.00 -0.53 -17.41
N MET A 208 6.24 0.74 -17.74
CA MET A 208 5.44 1.49 -18.70
C MET A 208 5.61 0.88 -20.10
N GLY A 209 4.51 0.46 -20.71
CA GLY A 209 4.55 -0.25 -22.00
C GLY A 209 4.95 -1.73 -21.93
N ASP A 210 5.17 -2.31 -20.74
CA ASP A 210 5.36 -3.76 -20.59
C ASP A 210 4.10 -4.50 -21.05
N PRO A 211 4.18 -5.49 -21.96
CA PRO A 211 2.99 -6.17 -22.49
C PRO A 211 2.14 -6.87 -21.41
N GLY A 212 2.77 -7.39 -20.36
CA GLY A 212 2.07 -8.04 -19.25
C GLY A 212 1.33 -7.03 -18.38
N TYR A 213 1.96 -5.87 -18.12
CA TYR A 213 1.30 -4.76 -17.43
C TYR A 213 0.12 -4.21 -18.24
N LEU A 214 0.33 -3.88 -19.52
CA LEU A 214 -0.72 -3.39 -20.42
C LEU A 214 -1.91 -4.36 -20.52
N ALA A 215 -1.65 -5.68 -20.52
CA ALA A 215 -2.70 -6.69 -20.52
C ALA A 215 -3.54 -6.68 -19.22
N MET A 216 -2.94 -6.28 -18.10
CA MET A 216 -3.60 -6.19 -16.79
C MET A 216 -4.28 -4.85 -16.54
N VAL A 217 -3.86 -3.75 -17.18
CA VAL A 217 -4.42 -2.39 -17.00
C VAL A 217 -5.95 -2.34 -16.90
N PRO A 218 -6.75 -2.99 -17.78
CA PRO A 218 -8.22 -2.93 -17.69
C PRO A 218 -8.82 -3.51 -16.40
N ARG A 219 -8.05 -4.33 -15.68
CA ARG A 219 -8.44 -5.05 -14.46
C ARG A 219 -7.84 -4.42 -13.19
N ILE A 220 -6.95 -3.45 -13.33
CA ILE A 220 -6.38 -2.72 -12.19
C ILE A 220 -7.38 -1.66 -11.74
N LYS A 221 -7.66 -1.65 -10.43
CA LYS A 221 -8.48 -0.67 -9.73
C LYS A 221 -7.59 0.08 -8.76
N THR A 222 -7.14 1.25 -9.17
CA THR A 222 -6.29 2.12 -8.35
C THR A 222 -7.15 3.15 -7.63
N TYR A 223 -7.05 3.22 -6.30
CA TYR A 223 -7.75 4.19 -5.46
C TYR A 223 -6.74 5.07 -4.75
N VAL A 224 -6.88 6.39 -4.90
CA VAL A 224 -5.97 7.37 -4.27
C VAL A 224 -6.79 8.42 -3.50
N PRO A 225 -6.44 8.75 -2.25
CA PRO A 225 -7.09 9.84 -1.53
C PRO A 225 -6.83 11.20 -2.20
N GLN A 226 -7.75 12.15 -2.00
CA GLN A 226 -7.77 13.47 -2.64
C GLN A 226 -6.51 14.35 -2.49
N SER A 227 -5.64 14.06 -1.53
CA SER A 227 -4.28 14.62 -1.50
C SER A 227 -3.19 13.58 -1.32
N SER A 228 -3.31 12.43 -1.99
CA SER A 228 -2.27 11.40 -1.97
C SER A 228 -0.93 11.91 -2.47
N VAL A 229 0.11 11.59 -1.70
CA VAL A 229 1.51 11.75 -2.07
C VAL A 229 2.13 10.41 -2.46
N ILE A 230 1.79 9.34 -1.74
CA ILE A 230 2.39 8.00 -1.91
C ILE A 230 1.90 7.35 -3.20
N GLY A 231 0.57 7.23 -3.38
CA GLY A 231 -0.02 6.68 -4.59
C GLY A 231 0.16 7.57 -5.83
N MET A 232 0.82 8.72 -5.72
CA MET A 232 1.12 9.61 -6.84
C MET A 232 2.62 9.76 -7.10
N LEU A 233 3.47 9.11 -6.29
CA LEU A 233 4.92 9.27 -6.27
C LEU A 233 5.58 8.88 -7.61
N LEU A 234 5.05 7.86 -8.27
CA LEU A 234 5.57 7.28 -9.50
C LEU A 234 4.55 7.37 -10.65
N GLU A 235 4.84 6.75 -11.80
CA GLU A 235 3.98 6.81 -12.97
C GLU A 235 2.92 5.68 -12.94
N HIS A 236 1.73 6.00 -13.44
CA HIS A 236 0.61 5.06 -13.59
C HIS A 236 0.11 5.13 -15.03
N GLU A 237 -0.02 3.99 -15.72
CA GLU A 237 -0.74 3.92 -17.00
C GLU A 237 -2.22 3.63 -16.81
N GLU A 238 -2.59 3.01 -15.68
CA GLU A 238 -3.98 2.71 -15.39
C GLU A 238 -4.77 3.96 -14.95
N PRO A 239 -6.07 4.04 -15.28
CA PRO A 239 -6.95 5.01 -14.66
C PRO A 239 -7.03 4.78 -13.15
N TYR A 240 -6.91 5.85 -12.37
CA TYR A 240 -7.12 5.84 -10.93
C TYR A 240 -8.39 6.60 -10.55
N THR A 241 -9.03 6.15 -9.47
CA THR A 241 -10.19 6.81 -8.87
C THR A 241 -9.72 7.61 -7.65
N ILE A 242 -10.03 8.90 -7.67
CA ILE A 242 -9.73 9.78 -6.54
C ILE A 242 -10.87 9.64 -5.54
N ILE A 243 -10.54 9.35 -4.30
CA ILE A 243 -11.51 9.07 -3.24
C ILE A 243 -11.40 10.08 -2.11
N LYS A 244 -12.51 10.27 -1.41
CA LYS A 244 -12.57 11.19 -0.28
C LYS A 244 -12.04 10.53 0.99
N SER A 245 -11.20 11.27 1.71
CA SER A 245 -10.77 10.93 3.07
C SER A 245 -11.20 12.03 4.03
N ASN A 246 -11.50 11.64 5.28
CA ASN A 246 -11.76 12.57 6.38
C ASN A 246 -10.47 13.11 7.03
N GLN A 247 -9.31 12.62 6.61
CA GLN A 247 -7.99 13.10 6.99
C GLN A 247 -7.38 13.97 5.87
N VAL A 248 -6.29 14.65 6.20
CA VAL A 248 -5.59 15.57 5.28
C VAL A 248 -4.10 15.27 5.21
N SER A 249 -3.43 15.81 4.18
CA SER A 249 -2.00 15.63 3.93
C SER A 249 -1.59 14.15 3.86
N ILE A 250 -0.54 13.71 4.55
CA ILE A 250 -0.10 12.31 4.53
C ILE A 250 -0.99 11.38 5.37
N TRP A 251 -1.78 11.92 6.30
CA TRP A 251 -2.62 11.14 7.21
C TRP A 251 -3.80 10.45 6.52
N GLN A 252 -4.20 10.94 5.34
CA GLN A 252 -5.20 10.29 4.49
C GLN A 252 -4.66 9.02 3.79
N HIS A 253 -3.36 8.73 3.92
CA HIS A 253 -2.82 7.40 3.58
C HIS A 253 -3.27 6.32 4.58
N ASP A 254 -3.85 6.68 5.74
CA ASP A 254 -4.52 5.70 6.58
C ASP A 254 -5.80 5.19 5.89
N PRO A 255 -5.90 3.90 5.53
CA PRO A 255 -7.07 3.36 4.82
C PRO A 255 -8.37 3.46 5.65
N TYR A 256 -8.27 3.58 6.98
CA TYR A 256 -9.45 3.72 7.85
C TYR A 256 -10.08 5.13 7.80
N SER A 257 -9.38 6.09 7.19
CA SER A 257 -9.86 7.47 6.99
C SER A 257 -10.77 7.65 5.77
N TRP A 258 -10.83 6.64 4.89
CA TRP A 258 -11.51 6.74 3.59
C TRP A 258 -13.02 6.65 3.75
N GLU A 259 -13.73 7.54 3.07
CA GLU A 259 -15.18 7.63 3.14
C GLU A 259 -15.83 6.59 2.21
N VAL A 260 -16.80 5.87 2.76
CA VAL A 260 -17.55 4.81 2.07
C VAL A 260 -19.00 5.24 1.85
N MET A 261 -19.53 4.89 0.68
CA MET A 261 -20.94 5.01 0.32
C MET A 261 -21.39 3.73 -0.40
N GLY A 262 -22.16 2.91 0.31
CA GLY A 262 -22.60 1.61 -0.22
C GLY A 262 -21.43 0.64 -0.28
N ALA A 263 -21.36 -0.06 -1.41
CA ALA A 263 -20.26 -0.94 -1.79
C ALA A 263 -19.07 -0.20 -2.43
N ASN A 264 -19.01 1.14 -2.35
CA ASN A 264 -18.01 1.96 -3.03
C ASN A 264 -17.38 2.99 -2.10
N PHE A 265 -16.21 3.51 -2.48
CA PHE A 265 -15.67 4.74 -1.91
C PHE A 265 -16.41 5.97 -2.43
N VAL A 266 -16.45 7.04 -1.66
CA VAL A 266 -16.99 8.34 -2.10
C VAL A 266 -16.00 8.96 -3.11
N PRO A 267 -16.36 9.11 -4.40
CA PRO A 267 -15.45 9.62 -5.41
C PRO A 267 -15.29 11.14 -5.31
N MET A 268 -14.13 11.64 -5.72
CA MET A 268 -13.81 13.05 -5.89
C MET A 268 -13.43 13.31 -7.35
N GLN A 269 -13.75 14.50 -7.86
CA GLN A 269 -13.52 14.84 -9.27
C GLN A 269 -12.05 15.11 -9.59
N SER A 270 -11.26 15.55 -8.62
CA SER A 270 -9.84 15.86 -8.81
C SER A 270 -9.07 15.81 -7.51
N ILE A 271 -7.75 15.65 -7.64
CA ILE A 271 -6.82 15.83 -6.54
C ILE A 271 -6.73 17.32 -6.23
N THR A 272 -6.56 17.66 -4.96
CA THR A 272 -6.43 19.05 -4.51
C THR A 272 -5.22 19.74 -5.17
N ALA A 273 -5.32 21.04 -5.44
CA ALA A 273 -4.23 21.82 -6.06
C ALA A 273 -2.92 21.73 -5.24
N ASP A 274 -3.04 21.72 -3.91
CA ASP A 274 -1.90 21.53 -3.01
C ASP A 274 -1.22 20.15 -3.21
N SER A 275 -2.01 19.09 -3.46
CA SER A 275 -1.49 17.76 -3.77
C SER A 275 -0.75 17.73 -5.10
N GLN A 276 -1.26 18.40 -6.12
CA GLN A 276 -0.60 18.49 -7.42
C GLN A 276 0.76 19.16 -7.29
N PHE A 277 0.82 20.25 -6.53
CA PHE A 277 2.06 20.97 -6.26
C PHE A 277 3.08 20.11 -5.50
N VAL A 278 2.65 19.45 -4.41
CA VAL A 278 3.52 18.56 -3.62
C VAL A 278 4.02 17.39 -4.46
N ASN A 279 3.13 16.76 -5.25
CA ASN A 279 3.51 15.64 -6.10
C ASN A 279 4.55 16.04 -7.16
N GLN A 280 4.30 17.12 -7.90
CA GLN A 280 5.26 17.62 -8.90
C GLN A 280 6.60 18.00 -8.27
N THR A 281 6.58 18.56 -7.07
CA THR A 281 7.79 18.91 -6.31
C THR A 281 8.60 17.66 -5.96
N ILE A 282 7.94 16.63 -5.41
CA ILE A 282 8.63 15.39 -5.01
C ILE A 282 9.13 14.63 -6.24
N LYS A 283 8.34 14.54 -7.32
CA LYS A 283 8.78 13.92 -8.59
C LYS A 283 10.01 14.61 -9.16
N ALA A 284 10.00 15.94 -9.23
CA ALA A 284 11.16 16.71 -9.73
C ALA A 284 12.39 16.52 -8.83
N TRP A 285 12.18 16.50 -7.52
CA TRP A 285 13.26 16.30 -6.55
C TRP A 285 13.88 14.91 -6.66
N ILE A 286 13.07 13.84 -6.75
CA ILE A 286 13.56 12.46 -6.93
C ILE A 286 14.25 12.30 -8.28
N ALA A 287 13.71 12.89 -9.35
CA ALA A 287 14.28 12.81 -10.68
C ALA A 287 15.69 13.44 -10.78
N ASP A 288 15.96 14.50 -10.02
CA ASP A 288 17.24 15.21 -10.02
C ASP A 288 18.35 14.50 -9.23
N MET A 289 18.04 13.51 -8.38
CA MET A 289 19.05 12.83 -7.56
C MET A 289 19.81 11.73 -8.31
N ASP A 290 21.12 11.63 -8.07
CA ASP A 290 21.90 10.44 -8.46
C ASP A 290 21.80 9.29 -7.43
N THR A 291 22.28 8.09 -7.79
CA THR A 291 22.21 6.91 -6.92
C THR A 291 22.93 7.10 -5.58
N GLN A 292 24.02 7.88 -5.53
CA GLN A 292 24.76 8.13 -4.28
C GLN A 292 24.07 9.16 -3.39
N GLU A 293 23.47 10.20 -3.95
CA GLU A 293 22.63 11.17 -3.23
C GLU A 293 21.40 10.48 -2.63
N ARG A 294 20.78 9.57 -3.38
CA ARG A 294 19.64 8.77 -2.91
C ARG A 294 20.00 7.86 -1.74
N ASN A 295 21.08 7.09 -1.87
CA ASN A 295 21.54 6.23 -0.77
C ASN A 295 21.85 7.05 0.49
N ARG A 296 22.50 8.21 0.33
CA ARG A 296 22.77 9.13 1.45
C ARG A 296 21.49 9.69 2.07
N LEU A 297 20.47 10.03 1.28
CA LEU A 297 19.18 10.48 1.80
C LEU A 297 18.49 9.36 2.59
N VAL A 298 18.45 8.15 2.04
CA VAL A 298 17.83 6.99 2.67
C VAL A 298 18.55 6.61 3.96
N ASP A 299 19.88 6.57 3.96
CA ASP A 299 20.71 6.31 5.15
C ASP A 299 20.57 7.43 6.20
N ALA A 300 20.39 8.68 5.75
CA ALA A 300 20.11 9.78 6.65
C ALA A 300 18.70 9.67 7.26
N LEU A 301 17.66 9.36 6.48
CA LEU A 301 16.32 9.05 6.97
C LEU A 301 16.32 7.85 7.94
N PHE A 302 17.16 6.84 7.66
CA PHE A 302 17.43 5.68 8.52
C PHE A 302 18.01 6.08 9.88
N GLY A 303 18.98 7.00 9.90
CA GLY A 303 19.54 7.57 11.14
C GLY A 303 18.51 8.35 11.98
N LEU A 304 17.50 8.94 11.35
CA LEU A 304 16.46 9.72 12.03
C LEU A 304 15.36 8.87 12.62
N LEU A 305 14.87 7.92 11.84
CA LEU A 305 13.83 6.99 12.26
C LEU A 305 14.32 6.05 13.38
N GLY A 306 15.63 5.75 13.42
CA GLY A 306 16.27 5.05 14.55
C GLY A 306 16.25 5.84 15.88
N THR A 307 15.92 7.15 15.86
CA THR A 307 15.87 8.02 17.05
C THR A 307 14.47 8.53 17.40
N GLY A 308 13.46 8.25 16.56
CA GLY A 308 12.07 8.64 16.80
C GLY A 308 11.14 8.14 15.69
N GLY A 309 9.97 7.60 16.07
CA GLY A 309 9.09 6.82 15.19
C GLY A 309 8.62 7.45 13.88
N ILE A 310 8.09 6.59 13.00
CA ILE A 310 7.76 6.81 11.58
C ILE A 310 6.87 8.01 11.29
N ASP A 311 5.99 8.37 12.23
CA ASP A 311 5.14 9.56 12.14
C ASP A 311 5.96 10.84 11.89
N LYS A 312 7.23 10.88 12.30
CA LYS A 312 8.14 12.02 12.07
C LYS A 312 8.79 12.04 10.69
N ALA A 313 8.97 10.89 10.04
CA ALA A 313 9.64 10.82 8.74
C ALA A 313 8.71 11.13 7.56
N LEU A 314 7.42 10.87 7.71
CA LEU A 314 6.43 11.27 6.72
C LEU A 314 6.11 12.77 6.77
N ASP A 315 6.17 13.36 7.96
CA ASP A 315 5.92 14.79 8.20
C ASP A 315 7.04 15.70 7.64
N ILE A 316 8.20 15.10 7.33
CA ILE A 316 9.36 15.72 6.67
C ILE A 316 9.03 16.22 5.26
N PHE A 317 8.12 15.55 4.56
CA PHE A 317 7.69 15.96 3.21
C PHE A 317 6.79 17.20 3.21
N HIS A 318 6.44 17.73 4.39
CA HIS A 318 5.68 18.97 4.50
C HIS A 318 6.60 20.19 4.54
N PRO A 319 6.50 21.15 3.58
CA PRO A 319 7.43 22.29 3.48
C PRO A 319 7.52 23.16 4.73
N ARG A 320 6.45 23.26 5.52
CA ARG A 320 6.42 24.06 6.76
C ARG A 320 7.20 23.40 7.91
N ASN A 321 7.39 22.09 7.87
CA ASN A 321 8.00 21.33 8.96
C ASN A 321 9.50 21.09 8.75
N ILE A 322 10.00 21.22 7.51
CA ILE A 322 11.43 21.07 7.14
C ILE A 322 12.37 21.83 8.08
N ARG A 323 12.07 23.10 8.41
CA ARG A 323 12.92 23.93 9.29
C ARG A 323 12.93 23.45 10.74
N THR A 324 11.79 22.95 11.22
CA THR A 324 11.66 22.39 12.57
C THR A 324 12.46 21.09 12.63
N TYR A 325 12.30 20.21 11.63
CA TYR A 325 13.08 18.99 11.50
C TYR A 325 14.57 19.30 11.49
N ILE A 326 15.11 20.16 10.61
CA ILE A 326 16.56 20.53 10.57
C ILE A 326 17.14 20.96 11.95
N LYS A 327 16.31 21.45 12.87
CA LYS A 327 16.72 21.76 14.25
C LYS A 327 16.70 20.56 15.20
N THR A 328 15.77 19.62 15.00
CA THR A 328 15.63 18.36 15.76
C THR A 328 16.47 17.20 15.23
N LEU A 329 17.03 17.32 14.03
CA LEU A 329 17.73 16.23 13.34
C LEU A 329 19.17 16.06 13.85
N SER A 330 19.35 15.01 14.66
CA SER A 330 20.60 14.31 15.05
C SER A 330 21.72 15.12 15.73
N ASN A 331 22.35 14.51 16.75
CA ASN A 331 23.62 14.99 17.32
C ASN A 331 24.82 14.71 16.39
N ASP A 332 24.62 13.99 15.28
CA ASP A 332 25.66 13.69 14.29
C ASP A 332 25.77 14.81 13.22
N PRO A 333 26.91 15.52 13.13
CA PRO A 333 27.12 16.61 12.18
C PRO A 333 27.07 16.20 10.70
N GLU A 334 27.44 14.97 10.37
CA GLU A 334 27.49 14.47 9.00
C GLU A 334 26.08 14.20 8.45
N THR A 335 25.27 13.46 9.21
CA THR A 335 23.84 13.25 8.93
C THR A 335 23.10 14.58 8.77
N ARG A 336 23.38 15.55 9.64
CA ARG A 336 22.76 16.89 9.58
C ARG A 336 23.12 17.64 8.30
N ARG A 337 24.36 17.52 7.82
CA ARG A 337 24.82 18.18 6.59
C ARG A 337 24.16 17.58 5.36
N ILE A 338 24.08 16.25 5.29
CA ILE A 338 23.42 15.53 4.20
C ILE A 338 21.95 15.94 4.12
N LEU A 339 21.22 15.83 5.24
CA LEU A 339 19.81 16.21 5.30
C LEU A 339 19.60 17.68 4.92
N ALA A 340 20.43 18.59 5.42
CA ALA A 340 20.32 20.01 5.08
C ALA A 340 20.51 20.27 3.58
N ALA A 341 21.44 19.57 2.91
CA ALA A 341 21.63 19.67 1.47
C ALA A 341 20.40 19.12 0.72
N GLU A 342 19.90 17.94 1.09
CA GLU A 342 18.75 17.36 0.41
C GLU A 342 17.45 18.14 0.62
N PHE A 343 17.26 18.71 1.82
CA PHE A 343 16.15 19.63 2.09
C PHE A 343 16.26 20.93 1.30
N GLN A 344 17.48 21.44 1.05
CA GLN A 344 17.68 22.57 0.16
C GLN A 344 17.30 22.20 -1.28
N ASN A 345 17.69 21.03 -1.76
CA ASN A 345 17.32 20.52 -3.08
C ASN A 345 15.79 20.40 -3.22
N LEU A 346 15.10 19.88 -2.19
CA LEU A 346 13.62 19.81 -2.17
C LEU A 346 12.98 21.21 -2.23
N VAL A 347 13.54 22.18 -1.51
CA VAL A 347 13.07 23.58 -1.56
C VAL A 347 13.31 24.22 -2.92
N GLU A 348 14.44 23.95 -3.57
CA GLU A 348 14.72 24.43 -4.92
C GLU A 348 13.79 23.79 -5.96
N ALA A 349 13.52 22.48 -5.85
CA ALA A 349 12.50 21.80 -6.66
C ALA A 349 11.13 22.47 -6.50
N ALA A 350 10.72 22.76 -5.25
CA ALA A 350 9.45 23.44 -4.96
C ALA A 350 9.38 24.84 -5.61
N LYS A 351 10.48 25.60 -5.60
CA LYS A 351 10.57 26.91 -6.27
C LYS A 351 10.43 26.78 -7.78
N ARG A 352 11.11 25.79 -8.40
CA ARG A 352 11.02 25.54 -9.84
C ARG A 352 9.60 25.16 -10.25
N THR A 353 8.97 24.23 -9.53
CA THR A 353 7.56 23.84 -9.76
C THR A 353 6.61 25.03 -9.63
N ARG A 354 6.86 25.94 -8.67
CA ARG A 354 6.05 27.16 -8.52
C ARG A 354 6.24 28.16 -9.68
N MET A 355 7.40 28.16 -10.33
CA MET A 355 7.73 29.04 -11.46
C MET A 355 7.33 28.47 -12.82
N GLN A 356 7.07 27.17 -12.91
CA GLN A 356 6.51 26.48 -14.08
C GLN A 356 5.12 25.92 -13.73
N PRO A 357 4.03 26.72 -13.80
CA PRO A 357 2.70 26.16 -13.71
C PRO A 357 2.46 25.28 -14.95
N GLY A 358 2.73 23.98 -14.83
CA GLY A 358 2.47 23.00 -15.87
C GLY A 358 0.98 22.96 -16.19
N GLY A 359 0.65 23.17 -17.47
CA GLY A 359 -0.70 23.19 -17.99
C GLY A 359 -1.48 21.94 -17.61
N ALA A 360 -2.73 22.15 -17.19
CA ALA A 360 -3.67 21.09 -16.93
C ALA A 360 -3.75 20.14 -18.15
N LYS A 361 -3.21 18.93 -18.03
CA LYS A 361 -3.77 17.82 -18.80
C LYS A 361 -5.12 17.53 -18.17
N ALA A 362 -6.17 18.07 -18.79
CA ALA A 362 -7.51 17.55 -18.60
C ALA A 362 -7.46 16.04 -18.87
N LEU A 363 -8.04 15.26 -17.96
CA LEU A 363 -8.32 13.85 -18.20
C LEU A 363 -9.04 13.72 -19.55
N PRO A 364 -8.76 12.69 -20.37
CA PRO A 364 -9.55 12.46 -21.56
C PRO A 364 -11.01 12.30 -21.14
N GLU A 365 -11.89 13.14 -21.71
CA GLU A 365 -13.33 13.01 -21.53
C GLU A 365 -13.76 11.61 -21.98
N GLY A 366 -14.50 10.94 -21.11
CA GLY A 366 -14.89 9.54 -21.27
C GLY A 366 -15.59 9.26 -22.61
N LYS A 367 -15.27 8.09 -23.15
CA LYS A 367 -16.14 7.32 -24.05
C LYS A 367 -16.26 5.91 -23.54
#